data_AF-A0A7J6D4T5-F1
#
_entry.id   AF-A0A7J6D4T5-F1
#
_cell.length_a   1.000
_cell.length_b   1.000
_cell.length_c   1.000
_cell.angle_alpha   90.00
_cell.angle_beta   90.00
_cell.angle_gamma   90.00
#
_symmetry.space_group_name_H-M   'P 1'
#
loop_
_entity.id
_entity.type
_entity.pdbx_description
1 polymer ?
#
loop_
_entity_poly.entity_id
_entity_poly.type
_entity_poly.pdbx_seq_one_letter_code
_entity_poly.pdbx_strand_id
1 'polypeptide(L)'
;MGIKAVESHTQSGKHWEYARARKKSSIEGFCSTLSISKDVTTDVENPQPATPSSDLHVVFGSTLRAEDLQSSSRVGELSVLEFRRDCMVCLTNIIQKMQDKSPLKYTVVRQVACLDPTNMFSDPNLCQERMKRLVHRFLQDHQLPGGISAGDIIVQQFGNFLSLEAKSESLSSFQPMKTRLDVFLHGLLCQSYPELWTFCKKLLLLSHGQATVERGFSVNKEVEADNIQEDTVVAQRMICDYVSVCGGVLKVPLTKEILAAAASARSQYRLHLDQEKRKQESNAQREKRWY
;
A
#
# COMPACT_ATOMS: atom_id res chain seq x y z
N MET A 1 10.29 -41.39 -34.30
CA MET A 1 11.19 -42.17 -33.42
C MET A 1 11.77 -41.18 -32.42
N GLY A 2 11.47 -41.15 -31.13
CA GLY A 2 10.95 -42.11 -30.17
C GLY A 2 11.86 -42.04 -28.94
N ILE A 3 11.29 -41.72 -27.75
CA ILE A 3 11.77 -42.11 -26.39
C ILE A 3 13.01 -41.31 -25.89
N LYS A 4 13.18 -40.85 -24.64
CA LYS A 4 12.46 -40.74 -23.34
C LYS A 4 13.26 -39.71 -22.49
N ALA A 5 12.60 -38.84 -21.75
CA ALA A 5 12.49 -38.82 -20.28
C ALA A 5 13.80 -38.76 -19.47
N VAL A 6 13.99 -37.67 -18.74
CA VAL A 6 14.46 -37.70 -17.35
C VAL A 6 13.51 -36.82 -16.53
N GLU A 7 12.69 -37.50 -15.72
CA GLU A 7 11.95 -36.93 -14.61
C GLU A 7 12.79 -36.98 -13.33
N SER A 8 12.30 -36.27 -12.31
CA SER A 8 12.66 -36.21 -10.87
C SER A 8 13.71 -35.14 -10.52
N HIS A 9 13.45 -34.20 -9.60
CA HIS A 9 12.70 -34.36 -8.35
C HIS A 9 11.68 -33.25 -8.04
N THR A 10 10.56 -33.75 -7.52
CA THR A 10 9.46 -33.19 -6.74
C THR A 10 9.83 -32.25 -5.58
N GLN A 11 9.08 -31.14 -5.46
CA GLN A 11 8.28 -30.70 -4.28
C GLN A 11 7.88 -29.23 -4.52
N SER A 12 6.61 -28.90 -4.76
CA SER A 12 5.72 -28.51 -3.66
C SER A 12 4.29 -28.37 -4.21
N GLY A 13 3.41 -29.26 -3.79
CA GLY A 13 1.98 -29.35 -4.17
C GLY A 13 1.09 -28.23 -3.62
N LYS A 14 1.59 -27.00 -3.47
CA LYS A 14 0.83 -25.84 -2.97
C LYS A 14 0.15 -25.01 -4.06
N HIS A 15 0.50 -25.23 -5.33
CA HIS A 15 0.04 -24.36 -6.43
C HIS A 15 -1.36 -24.72 -6.97
N TRP A 16 -1.81 -25.98 -6.82
CA TRP A 16 -3.12 -26.40 -7.36
C TRP A 16 -4.30 -26.01 -6.45
N GLU A 17 -4.07 -25.86 -5.14
CA GLU A 17 -5.13 -25.44 -4.20
C GLU A 17 -5.52 -23.96 -4.37
N TYR A 18 -4.58 -23.12 -4.84
CA TYR A 18 -4.82 -21.69 -5.08
C TYR A 18 -5.79 -21.46 -6.26
N ALA A 19 -5.72 -22.29 -7.31
CA ALA A 19 -6.60 -22.17 -8.48
C ALA A 19 -8.00 -22.75 -8.23
N ARG A 20 -8.15 -23.76 -7.37
CA ARG A 20 -9.46 -24.36 -7.05
C ARG A 20 -10.29 -23.52 -6.06
N ALA A 21 -9.65 -22.65 -5.28
CA ALA A 21 -10.33 -21.74 -4.36
C ALA A 21 -11.14 -20.62 -5.05
N ARG A 22 -10.98 -20.40 -6.36
CA ARG A 22 -11.70 -19.37 -7.14
C ARG A 22 -13.11 -19.78 -7.61
N LYS A 23 -13.56 -21.00 -7.32
CA LYS A 23 -14.97 -21.42 -7.48
C LYS A 23 -15.62 -21.66 -6.11
N LYS A 24 -15.76 -20.61 -5.31
CA LYS A 24 -16.77 -20.55 -4.25
C LYS A 24 -17.58 -19.28 -4.44
N SER A 25 -18.77 -19.46 -5.02
CA SER A 25 -19.85 -18.48 -5.21
C SER A 25 -20.48 -17.98 -3.89
N SER A 26 -19.71 -17.90 -2.80
CA SER A 26 -20.22 -17.59 -1.46
C SER A 26 -19.67 -16.30 -0.87
N ILE A 27 -18.67 -15.67 -1.51
CA ILE A 27 -18.07 -14.41 -1.01
C ILE A 27 -18.78 -13.19 -1.60
N GLU A 28 -19.31 -13.26 -2.83
CA GLU A 28 -20.09 -12.16 -3.44
C GLU A 28 -21.41 -11.88 -2.69
N GLY A 29 -22.00 -12.90 -2.05
CA GLY A 29 -23.18 -12.73 -1.19
C GLY A 29 -22.90 -12.11 0.17
N PHE A 30 -21.64 -12.13 0.64
CA PHE A 30 -21.29 -11.64 1.98
C PHE A 30 -21.02 -10.12 1.97
N CYS A 31 -20.39 -9.60 0.92
CA CYS A 31 -20.14 -8.17 0.77
C CYS A 31 -21.39 -7.34 0.44
N SER A 32 -22.41 -7.94 -0.16
CA SER A 32 -23.64 -7.25 -0.56
C SER A 32 -24.59 -6.91 0.61
N THR A 33 -24.30 -7.39 1.83
CA THR A 33 -25.18 -7.21 3.00
C THR A 33 -24.60 -6.31 4.09
N LEU A 34 -23.38 -5.77 3.92
CA LEU A 34 -22.81 -4.82 4.87
C LEU A 34 -23.20 -3.38 4.50
N SER A 35 -24.19 -2.83 5.19
CA SER A 35 -24.41 -1.38 5.24
C SER A 35 -23.76 -0.84 6.51
N ILE A 36 -22.61 -0.15 6.38
CA ILE A 36 -21.98 0.58 7.48
C ILE A 36 -22.42 2.04 7.36
N SER A 37 -23.29 2.50 8.27
CA SER A 37 -23.59 3.93 8.43
C SER A 37 -22.43 4.66 9.11
N LYS A 38 -22.25 5.93 8.72
CA LYS A 38 -21.12 6.81 9.10
C LYS A 38 -20.98 7.03 10.61
N ASP A 39 -19.75 7.40 10.96
CA ASP A 39 -19.24 7.91 12.24
C ASP A 39 -18.69 6.87 13.22
N VAL A 40 -17.39 6.58 13.06
CA VAL A 40 -16.54 6.00 14.11
C VAL A 40 -15.31 6.89 14.27
N THR A 41 -15.36 7.77 15.26
CA THR A 41 -14.19 8.41 15.84
C THR A 41 -13.77 7.56 17.03
N THR A 42 -12.73 6.73 16.89
CA THR A 42 -12.17 5.95 18.01
C THR A 42 -10.87 6.56 18.49
N ASP A 43 -10.87 7.01 19.74
CA ASP A 43 -9.67 7.40 20.49
C ASP A 43 -8.70 6.21 20.62
N VAL A 44 -7.44 6.43 20.25
CA VAL A 44 -6.40 5.40 20.10
C VAL A 44 -5.53 5.26 21.35
N GLU A 45 -5.79 6.04 22.41
CA GLU A 45 -4.88 6.12 23.56
C GLU A 45 -5.27 5.26 24.79
N ASN A 46 -6.42 4.56 24.79
CA ASN A 46 -6.77 3.69 25.92
C ASN A 46 -7.45 2.37 25.48
N PRO A 47 -6.83 1.18 25.69
CA PRO A 47 -7.44 -0.11 25.43
C PRO A 47 -8.32 -0.54 26.62
N GLN A 48 -9.19 0.34 27.10
CA GLN A 48 -10.28 -0.04 28.00
C GLN A 48 -11.55 -0.24 27.16
N PRO A 49 -12.41 -1.20 27.52
CA PRO A 49 -13.67 -1.39 26.82
C PRO A 49 -14.48 -0.10 26.95
N ALA A 50 -14.60 0.65 25.86
CA ALA A 50 -15.53 1.75 25.79
C ALA A 50 -16.90 1.22 26.20
N THR A 51 -17.50 1.88 27.19
CA THR A 51 -18.88 1.68 27.62
C THR A 51 -19.81 1.49 26.42
N PRO A 52 -20.87 0.66 26.53
CA PRO A 52 -21.69 0.30 25.39
C PRO A 52 -22.39 1.55 24.85
N SER A 53 -21.82 2.14 23.80
CA SER A 53 -22.51 3.08 22.94
C SER A 53 -23.70 2.34 22.36
N SER A 54 -24.89 2.85 22.65
CA SER A 54 -26.17 2.19 22.49
C SER A 54 -26.55 1.90 21.04
N ASP A 55 -25.76 2.31 20.05
CA ASP A 55 -26.22 2.44 18.66
C ASP A 55 -25.33 1.76 17.62
N LEU A 56 -24.62 0.67 17.97
CA LEU A 56 -23.98 -0.18 16.95
C LEU A 56 -24.94 -1.30 16.49
N HIS A 57 -25.92 -0.94 15.66
CA HIS A 57 -26.84 -1.90 15.06
C HIS A 57 -26.22 -2.55 13.81
N VAL A 58 -25.37 -3.57 14.01
CA VAL A 58 -24.93 -4.45 12.91
C VAL A 58 -26.08 -5.40 12.58
N VAL A 59 -26.97 -4.97 11.68
CA VAL A 59 -28.07 -5.84 11.20
C VAL A 59 -27.48 -6.87 10.24
N PHE A 60 -27.20 -8.05 10.76
CA PHE A 60 -26.87 -9.22 9.96
C PHE A 60 -28.16 -9.73 9.28
N GLY A 61 -28.13 -9.93 7.96
CA GLY A 61 -29.19 -10.70 7.26
C GLY A 61 -29.35 -12.15 7.76
N SER A 62 -28.47 -12.62 8.66
CA SER A 62 -28.57 -13.93 9.32
C SER A 62 -29.49 -13.93 10.56
N THR A 63 -29.86 -12.78 11.14
CA THR A 63 -30.80 -12.75 12.26
C THR A 63 -32.21 -13.15 11.82
N LEU A 64 -32.66 -12.66 10.66
CA LEU A 64 -33.93 -13.04 10.04
C LEU A 64 -34.00 -14.56 9.75
N ARG A 65 -32.91 -15.16 9.25
CA ARG A 65 -32.85 -16.61 8.99
C ARG A 65 -32.75 -17.46 10.26
N ALA A 66 -32.14 -16.96 11.33
CA ALA A 66 -32.04 -17.67 12.59
C ALA A 66 -33.39 -17.71 13.33
N GLU A 67 -34.16 -16.62 13.26
CA GLU A 67 -35.52 -16.52 13.80
C GLU A 67 -36.50 -17.42 13.01
N ASP A 68 -36.39 -17.46 11.67
CA ASP A 68 -37.16 -18.37 10.82
C ASP A 68 -36.87 -19.86 11.12
N LEU A 69 -35.61 -20.22 11.40
CA LEU A 69 -35.21 -21.60 11.73
C LEU A 69 -35.53 -22.01 13.19
N GLN A 70 -35.63 -21.04 14.10
CA GLN A 70 -36.09 -21.27 15.48
C GLN A 70 -37.58 -21.61 15.51
N SER A 71 -38.38 -20.97 14.65
CA SER A 71 -39.82 -21.27 14.53
C SER A 71 -40.10 -22.72 14.05
N SER A 72 -39.13 -23.36 13.38
CA SER A 72 -39.28 -24.71 12.80
C SER A 72 -38.66 -25.85 13.64
N SER A 73 -38.34 -25.62 14.92
CA SER A 73 -37.78 -26.61 15.87
C SER A 73 -36.50 -27.37 15.43
N ARG A 74 -35.73 -26.85 14.47
CA ARG A 74 -34.59 -27.58 13.87
C ARG A 74 -33.22 -27.24 14.45
N VAL A 75 -33.13 -26.22 15.30
CA VAL A 75 -31.85 -25.70 15.81
C VAL A 75 -32.01 -25.34 17.29
N GLY A 76 -31.15 -25.88 18.15
CA GLY A 76 -31.20 -25.62 19.59
C GLY A 76 -30.72 -24.22 19.95
N GLU A 77 -31.28 -23.61 20.98
CA GLU A 77 -30.94 -22.25 21.43
C GLU A 77 -29.44 -22.09 21.74
N LEU A 78 -28.84 -23.12 22.34
CA LEU A 78 -27.38 -23.23 22.55
C LEU A 78 -26.59 -23.09 21.25
N SER A 79 -27.01 -23.75 20.18
CA SER A 79 -26.30 -23.69 18.88
C SER A 79 -26.43 -22.32 18.19
N VAL A 80 -27.54 -21.59 18.41
CA VAL A 80 -27.68 -20.20 17.94
C VAL A 80 -26.75 -19.27 18.71
N LEU A 81 -26.64 -19.46 20.03
CA LEU A 81 -25.73 -18.68 20.87
C LEU A 81 -24.25 -18.97 20.55
N GLU A 82 -23.90 -20.23 20.30
CA GLU A 82 -22.56 -20.62 19.83
C GLU A 82 -22.23 -19.99 18.48
N PHE A 83 -23.16 -20.02 17.52
CA PHE A 83 -22.98 -19.35 16.23
C PHE A 83 -22.79 -17.84 16.37
N ARG A 84 -23.57 -17.18 17.24
CA ARG A 84 -23.41 -15.74 17.53
C ARG A 84 -22.03 -15.46 18.15
N ARG A 85 -21.59 -16.28 19.11
CA ARG A 85 -20.25 -16.17 19.70
C ARG A 85 -19.16 -16.32 18.64
N ASP A 86 -19.28 -17.32 17.78
CA ASP A 86 -18.30 -17.59 16.73
C ASP A 86 -18.26 -16.46 15.68
N CYS A 87 -19.41 -15.85 15.37
CA CYS A 87 -19.49 -14.65 14.53
C CYS A 87 -18.80 -13.44 15.19
N MET A 88 -19.01 -13.22 16.48
CA MET A 88 -18.31 -12.15 17.22
C MET A 88 -16.79 -12.38 17.24
N VAL A 89 -16.35 -13.61 17.50
CA VAL A 89 -14.92 -13.98 17.46
C VAL A 89 -14.34 -13.75 16.06
N CYS A 90 -15.08 -14.14 15.01
CA CYS A 90 -14.67 -13.90 13.63
C CYS A 90 -14.50 -12.41 13.32
N LEU A 91 -15.50 -11.58 13.65
CA LEU A 91 -15.45 -10.13 13.44
C LEU A 91 -14.31 -9.47 14.21
N THR A 92 -14.13 -9.84 15.48
CA THR A 92 -13.01 -9.36 16.29
C THR A 92 -11.67 -9.72 15.65
N ASN A 93 -11.52 -10.95 15.14
CA ASN A 93 -10.32 -11.37 14.44
C ASN A 93 -10.10 -10.59 13.13
N ILE A 94 -11.16 -10.31 12.37
CA ILE A 94 -11.09 -9.48 11.15
C ILE A 94 -10.64 -8.07 11.50
N ILE A 95 -11.27 -7.43 12.48
CA ILE A 95 -10.93 -6.07 12.92
C ILE A 95 -9.49 -6.02 13.42
N GLN A 96 -9.08 -6.99 14.24
CA GLN A 96 -7.71 -7.07 14.74
C GLN A 96 -6.70 -7.22 13.60
N LYS A 97 -6.98 -8.06 12.60
CA LYS A 97 -6.13 -8.21 11.41
C LYS A 97 -6.12 -6.95 10.55
N MET A 98 -7.23 -6.25 10.40
CA MET A 98 -7.29 -4.97 9.70
C MET A 98 -6.46 -3.91 10.42
N GLN A 99 -6.55 -3.83 11.75
CA GLN A 99 -5.72 -2.92 12.56
C GLN A 99 -4.23 -3.27 12.48
N ASP A 100 -3.87 -4.56 12.54
CA ASP A 100 -2.49 -5.02 12.44
C ASP A 100 -1.84 -4.72 11.08
N LYS A 101 -2.64 -4.76 10.02
CA LYS A 101 -2.22 -4.43 8.65
C LYS A 101 -2.37 -2.94 8.34
N SER A 102 -3.05 -2.18 9.21
CA SER A 102 -3.28 -0.76 9.02
C SER A 102 -1.98 0.02 9.19
N PRO A 103 -1.69 0.99 8.31
CA PRO A 103 -0.60 1.95 8.49
C PRO A 103 -0.70 2.72 9.81
N LEU A 104 -1.92 2.85 10.36
CA LEU A 104 -2.17 3.52 11.64
C LEU A 104 -1.57 2.78 12.84
N LYS A 105 -1.14 1.53 12.69
CA LYS A 105 -0.34 0.83 13.71
C LYS A 105 0.94 1.59 14.04
N TYR A 106 1.55 2.22 13.04
CA TYR A 106 2.80 2.95 13.20
C TYR A 106 2.54 4.34 13.80
N THR A 107 3.17 4.61 14.94
CA THR A 107 3.04 5.90 15.62
C THR A 107 3.41 7.07 14.71
N VAL A 108 4.49 6.96 13.92
CA VAL A 108 4.91 8.00 12.96
C VAL A 108 3.77 8.35 12.01
N VAL A 109 3.07 7.36 11.43
CA VAL A 109 1.95 7.59 10.50
C VAL A 109 0.81 8.33 11.20
N ARG A 110 0.49 7.98 12.46
CA ARG A 110 -0.53 8.71 13.23
C ARG A 110 -0.13 10.16 13.48
N GLN A 111 1.14 10.44 13.76
CA GLN A 111 1.61 11.80 13.99
C GLN A 111 1.62 12.65 12.70
N VAL A 112 1.82 12.04 11.52
CA VAL A 112 1.77 12.73 10.20
C VAL A 112 0.40 13.35 9.93
N ALA A 113 -0.67 12.95 10.63
CA ALA A 113 -1.97 13.61 10.57
C ALA A 113 -1.94 15.11 10.94
N CYS A 114 -0.85 15.60 11.55
CA CYS A 114 -0.62 17.05 11.74
C CYS A 114 -0.41 17.82 10.43
N LEU A 115 -0.16 17.13 9.30
CA LEU A 115 -0.06 17.74 7.98
C LEU A 115 -1.41 17.91 7.28
N ASP A 116 -2.50 17.44 7.89
CA ASP A 116 -3.86 17.64 7.36
C ASP A 116 -4.28 19.11 7.57
N PRO A 117 -4.59 19.86 6.50
CA PRO A 117 -5.05 21.25 6.58
C PRO A 117 -6.23 21.47 7.53
N THR A 118 -7.14 20.50 7.61
CA THR A 118 -8.32 20.57 8.48
C THR A 118 -7.91 20.51 9.95
N ASN A 119 -6.94 19.64 10.28
CA ASN A 119 -6.40 19.52 11.63
C ASN A 119 -5.55 20.74 12.00
N MET A 120 -4.77 21.27 11.05
CA MET A 120 -3.98 22.49 11.23
C MET A 120 -4.88 23.67 11.58
N PHE A 121 -6.05 23.79 10.94
CA PHE A 121 -7.04 24.83 11.23
C PHE A 121 -7.76 24.60 12.56
N SER A 122 -8.18 23.35 12.84
CA SER A 122 -9.04 23.04 13.99
C SER A 122 -8.30 23.02 15.32
N ASP A 123 -7.11 22.41 15.36
CA ASP A 123 -6.28 22.33 16.55
C ASP A 123 -4.78 22.49 16.20
N PRO A 124 -4.32 23.76 16.10
CA PRO A 124 -2.91 24.06 15.84
C PRO A 124 -1.98 23.52 16.94
N ASN A 125 -2.41 23.54 18.21
CA ASN A 125 -1.56 23.13 19.32
C ASN A 125 -1.27 21.63 19.27
N LEU A 126 -2.31 20.81 19.05
CA LEU A 126 -2.15 19.38 18.85
C LEU A 126 -1.28 19.08 17.62
N CYS A 127 -1.49 19.79 16.52
CA CYS A 127 -0.63 19.66 15.34
C CYS A 127 0.83 19.95 15.67
N GLN A 128 1.11 21.01 16.43
CA GLN A 128 2.46 21.37 16.84
C GLN A 128 3.12 20.30 17.73
N GLU A 129 2.38 19.73 18.68
CA GLU A 129 2.87 18.63 19.52
C GLU A 129 3.17 17.37 18.70
N ARG A 130 2.31 17.03 17.74
CA ARG A 130 2.52 15.91 16.82
C ARG A 130 3.78 16.12 15.97
N MET A 131 4.01 17.34 15.48
CA MET A 131 5.23 17.69 14.75
C MET A 131 6.49 17.55 15.62
N LYS A 132 6.45 18.03 16.88
CA LYS A 132 7.56 17.84 17.84
C LYS A 132 7.89 16.36 18.03
N ARG A 133 6.87 15.51 18.19
CA ARG A 133 7.04 14.05 18.31
C ARG A 133 7.67 13.44 17.06
N LEU A 134 7.28 13.89 15.86
CA LEU A 134 7.89 13.46 14.60
C LEU A 134 9.36 13.84 14.51
N VAL A 135 9.68 15.11 14.74
CA VAL A 135 11.06 15.61 14.67
C VAL A 135 11.94 14.87 15.68
N HIS A 136 11.47 14.68 16.92
CA HIS A 136 12.20 13.93 17.94
C HIS A 136 12.50 12.49 17.50
N ARG A 137 11.52 11.81 16.89
CA ARG A 137 11.73 10.46 16.36
C ARG A 137 12.78 10.41 15.25
N PHE A 138 12.73 11.36 14.31
CA PHE A 138 13.72 11.45 13.23
C PHE A 138 15.13 11.79 13.72
N LEU A 139 15.25 12.52 14.83
CA LEU A 139 16.53 12.78 15.49
C LEU A 139 17.09 11.51 16.16
N GLN A 140 16.24 10.74 16.85
CA GLN A 140 16.63 9.46 17.45
C GLN A 140 17.09 8.45 16.39
N ASP A 141 16.40 8.41 15.26
CA ASP A 141 16.71 7.50 14.16
C ASP A 141 17.87 8.01 13.26
N HIS A 142 18.51 9.13 13.62
CA HIS A 142 19.60 9.78 12.87
C HIS A 142 19.25 10.13 11.40
N GLN A 143 17.97 10.36 11.11
CA GLN A 143 17.46 10.63 9.74
C GLN A 143 17.39 12.12 9.38
N LEU A 144 17.86 12.99 10.29
CA LEU A 144 17.80 14.44 10.16
C LEU A 144 19.22 15.03 10.04
N PRO A 145 19.66 15.38 8.81
CA PRO A 145 20.94 16.04 8.61
C PRO A 145 20.91 17.42 9.27
N GLY A 146 21.92 17.74 10.07
CA GLY A 146 21.95 18.95 10.92
C GLY A 146 21.55 18.71 12.38
N GLY A 147 21.13 17.49 12.74
CA GLY A 147 20.90 17.09 14.13
C GLY A 147 19.89 17.98 14.85
N ILE A 148 20.11 18.20 16.15
CA ILE A 148 19.18 18.89 17.05
C ILE A 148 18.83 20.30 16.52
N SER A 149 19.84 21.06 16.05
CA SER A 149 19.64 22.42 15.55
C SER A 149 18.66 22.48 14.37
N ALA A 150 18.79 21.56 13.42
CA ALA A 150 17.85 21.49 12.30
C ALA A 150 16.45 21.06 12.76
N GLY A 151 16.35 20.19 13.76
CA GLY A 151 15.08 19.81 14.39
C GLY A 151 14.37 21.01 15.04
N ASP A 152 15.09 21.82 15.80
CA ASP A 152 14.54 23.01 16.46
C ASP A 152 14.03 24.03 15.43
N ILE A 153 14.77 24.24 14.34
CA ILE A 153 14.34 25.12 13.22
C ILE A 153 13.03 24.61 12.61
N ILE A 154 12.90 23.31 12.35
CA ILE A 154 11.67 22.72 11.78
C ILE A 154 10.47 22.94 12.71
N VAL A 155 10.64 22.69 14.01
CA VAL A 155 9.58 22.89 15.01
C VAL A 155 9.19 24.36 15.11
N GLN A 156 10.17 25.27 15.07
CA GLN A 156 9.94 26.71 15.11
C GLN A 156 9.19 27.18 13.85
N GLN A 157 9.64 26.77 12.66
CA GLN A 157 8.98 27.12 11.40
C GLN A 157 7.54 26.61 11.36
N PHE A 158 7.30 25.40 11.84
CA PHE A 158 5.95 24.86 11.92
C PHE A 158 5.07 25.63 12.90
N GLY A 159 5.60 26.02 14.05
CA GLY A 159 4.89 26.88 15.00
C GLY A 159 4.52 28.25 14.41
N ASN A 160 5.45 28.86 13.68
CA ASN A 160 5.21 30.15 13.01
C ASN A 160 4.17 30.03 11.88
N PHE A 161 4.26 28.97 11.08
CA PHE A 161 3.25 28.66 10.07
C PHE A 161 1.87 28.51 10.71
N LEU A 162 1.78 27.75 11.81
CA LEU A 162 0.51 27.53 12.50
C LEU A 162 -0.05 28.80 13.15
N SER A 163 0.79 29.72 13.62
CA SER A 163 0.29 30.96 14.23
C SER A 163 -0.17 31.99 13.21
N LEU A 164 0.46 32.03 12.03
CA LEU A 164 0.22 33.04 10.99
C LEU A 164 -0.79 32.57 9.94
N GLU A 165 -0.64 31.33 9.46
CA GLU A 165 -1.36 30.82 8.29
C GLU A 165 -2.48 29.84 8.65
N ALA A 166 -2.46 29.22 9.84
CA ALA A 166 -3.45 28.18 10.20
C ALA A 166 -4.91 28.64 10.18
N LYS A 167 -5.14 29.94 10.41
CA LYS A 167 -6.49 30.53 10.45
C LYS A 167 -7.02 30.94 9.07
N SER A 168 -6.25 30.67 8.01
CA SER A 168 -6.70 30.94 6.65
C SER A 168 -7.88 30.05 6.26
N GLU A 169 -8.85 30.62 5.56
CA GLU A 169 -10.02 29.91 5.04
C GLU A 169 -9.63 28.81 4.03
N SER A 170 -8.45 28.94 3.40
CA SER A 170 -7.89 27.96 2.48
C SER A 170 -7.57 26.62 3.15
N LEU A 171 -7.21 26.62 4.44
CA LEU A 171 -6.96 25.37 5.19
C LEU A 171 -8.26 24.67 5.58
N SER A 172 -9.27 25.42 6.00
CA SER A 172 -10.58 24.87 6.38
C SER A 172 -11.36 24.31 5.18
N SER A 173 -11.26 24.98 4.03
CA SER A 173 -11.93 24.58 2.79
C SER A 173 -11.12 23.61 1.92
N PHE A 174 -10.00 23.08 2.42
CA PHE A 174 -9.16 22.16 1.66
C PHE A 174 -9.93 20.90 1.26
N GLN A 175 -9.83 20.52 -0.02
CA GLN A 175 -10.50 19.34 -0.56
C GLN A 175 -9.47 18.41 -1.22
N PRO A 176 -9.15 17.25 -0.59
CA PRO A 176 -8.14 16.31 -1.09
C PRO A 176 -8.42 15.79 -2.51
N MET A 177 -9.70 15.76 -2.92
CA MET A 177 -10.12 15.29 -4.24
C MET A 177 -9.96 16.34 -5.35
N LYS A 178 -9.82 17.62 -4.99
CA LYS A 178 -9.61 18.71 -5.96
C LYS A 178 -8.15 19.12 -6.06
N THR A 179 -7.42 19.11 -4.95
CA THR A 179 -6.03 19.53 -4.90
C THR A 179 -5.24 18.53 -4.08
N ARG A 180 -4.11 18.07 -4.64
CA ARG A 180 -3.20 17.18 -3.91
C ARG A 180 -2.57 17.93 -2.74
N LEU A 181 -2.44 17.24 -1.61
CA LEU A 181 -1.89 17.80 -0.37
C LEU A 181 -0.47 18.34 -0.55
N ASP A 182 0.39 17.65 -1.29
CA ASP A 182 1.77 18.05 -1.52
C ASP A 182 1.87 19.35 -2.32
N VAL A 183 1.04 19.51 -3.36
CA VAL A 183 0.95 20.74 -4.16
C VAL A 183 0.46 21.91 -3.32
N PHE A 184 -0.56 21.67 -2.50
CA PHE A 184 -1.12 22.67 -1.61
C PHE A 184 -0.09 23.13 -0.57
N LEU A 185 0.53 22.20 0.17
CA LEU A 185 1.54 22.53 1.18
C LEU A 185 2.79 23.15 0.56
N HIS A 186 3.21 22.73 -0.64
CA HIS A 186 4.32 23.35 -1.34
C HIS A 186 4.08 24.86 -1.57
N GLY A 187 2.86 25.23 -1.98
CA GLY A 187 2.49 26.63 -2.21
C GLY A 187 2.60 27.51 -0.97
N LEU A 188 2.38 26.94 0.23
CA LEU A 188 2.44 27.66 1.50
C LEU A 188 3.83 27.64 2.14
N LEU A 189 4.56 26.53 2.01
CA LEU A 189 5.76 26.29 2.80
C LEU A 189 7.07 26.56 2.05
N CYS A 190 7.13 26.39 0.73
CA CYS A 190 8.40 26.31 0.01
C CYS A 190 9.23 27.60 0.06
N GLN A 191 8.60 28.78 0.12
CA GLN A 191 9.31 30.07 0.14
C GLN A 191 9.61 30.54 1.56
N SER A 192 8.62 30.46 2.46
CA SER A 192 8.72 31.02 3.82
C SER A 192 9.33 30.07 4.84
N TYR A 193 9.24 28.75 4.60
CA TYR A 193 9.61 27.70 5.55
C TYR A 193 10.35 26.51 4.88
N PRO A 194 11.56 26.73 4.32
CA PRO A 194 12.21 25.75 3.45
C PRO A 194 12.71 24.48 4.16
N GLU A 195 13.18 24.58 5.41
CA GLU A 195 13.60 23.44 6.23
C GLU A 195 12.40 22.56 6.59
N LEU A 196 11.29 23.19 7.01
CA LEU A 196 10.04 22.51 7.25
C LEU A 196 9.53 21.81 5.99
N TRP A 197 9.53 22.49 4.83
CA TRP A 197 9.11 21.87 3.58
C TRP A 197 9.99 20.66 3.22
N THR A 198 11.29 20.76 3.43
CA THR A 198 12.22 19.65 3.21
C THR A 198 11.92 18.47 4.11
N PHE A 199 11.54 18.73 5.37
CA PHE A 199 11.08 17.69 6.28
C PHE A 199 9.73 17.08 5.85
N CYS A 200 8.74 17.92 5.49
CA CYS A 200 7.45 17.47 4.97
C CYS A 200 7.60 16.57 3.75
N LYS A 201 8.51 16.88 2.81
CA LYS A 201 8.82 16.01 1.67
C LYS A 201 9.23 14.60 2.12
N LYS A 202 10.11 14.49 3.11
CA LYS A 202 10.51 13.17 3.66
C LYS A 202 9.32 12.43 4.25
N LEU A 203 8.45 13.11 5.00
CA LEU A 203 7.26 12.53 5.59
C LEU A 203 6.25 12.05 4.53
N LEU A 204 6.00 12.85 3.50
CA LEU A 204 5.08 12.53 2.40
C LEU A 204 5.60 11.40 1.50
N LEU A 205 6.92 11.15 1.50
CA LEU A 205 7.55 10.03 0.82
C LEU A 205 7.58 8.73 1.66
N LEU A 206 7.23 8.79 2.94
CA LEU A 206 7.11 7.57 3.74
C LEU A 206 6.01 6.69 3.17
N SER A 207 6.35 5.45 2.84
CA SER A 207 5.38 4.46 2.39
C SER A 207 4.38 4.18 3.51
N HIS A 208 3.13 4.60 3.31
CA HIS A 208 2.02 4.42 4.25
C HIS A 208 1.25 3.13 3.96
N GLY A 209 1.92 2.06 3.54
CA GLY A 209 1.33 0.73 3.37
C GLY A 209 1.48 0.14 1.97
N GLN A 210 0.92 -1.06 1.80
CA GLN A 210 1.02 -1.85 0.58
C GLN A 210 0.33 -1.22 -0.64
N ALA A 211 -0.43 -0.12 -0.51
CA ALA A 211 -1.19 0.46 -1.62
C ALA A 211 -0.32 0.88 -2.83
N THR A 212 0.92 1.31 -2.63
CA THR A 212 1.85 1.60 -3.74
C THR A 212 2.38 0.31 -4.37
N VAL A 213 2.61 -0.72 -3.57
CA VAL A 213 3.07 -2.05 -4.02
C VAL A 213 1.94 -2.80 -4.73
N GLU A 214 0.69 -2.69 -4.25
CA GLU A 214 -0.52 -3.30 -4.83
C GLU A 214 -1.02 -2.58 -6.08
N ARG A 215 -0.91 -1.24 -6.14
CA ARG A 215 -1.02 -0.53 -7.42
C ARG A 215 0.09 -0.98 -8.37
N GLY A 216 1.32 -1.12 -7.87
CA GLY A 216 2.46 -1.67 -8.61
C GLY A 216 2.17 -3.06 -9.18
N PHE A 217 1.56 -3.97 -8.43
CA PHE A 217 1.13 -5.29 -8.91
C PHE A 217 0.05 -5.19 -10.00
N SER A 218 -0.91 -4.27 -9.87
CA SER A 218 -1.91 -4.06 -10.93
C SER A 218 -1.31 -3.49 -12.21
N VAL A 219 -0.28 -2.62 -12.11
CA VAL A 219 0.43 -2.08 -13.28
C VAL A 219 1.42 -3.11 -13.85
N ASN A 220 2.05 -3.91 -12.99
CA ASN A 220 2.96 -4.97 -13.40
C ASN A 220 2.24 -6.17 -13.99
N LYS A 221 0.92 -6.31 -13.79
CA LYS A 221 0.14 -7.38 -14.43
C LYS A 221 0.25 -7.38 -15.96
N GLU A 222 0.50 -6.22 -16.58
CA GLU A 222 0.74 -6.13 -18.03
C GLU A 222 2.14 -6.61 -18.44
N VAL A 223 3.08 -6.64 -17.51
CA VAL A 223 4.49 -7.02 -17.69
C VAL A 223 4.79 -8.44 -17.15
N GLU A 224 3.93 -8.95 -16.28
CA GLU A 224 4.05 -10.28 -15.68
C GLU A 224 3.62 -11.37 -16.67
N ALA A 225 4.58 -12.17 -17.13
CA ALA A 225 4.36 -13.39 -17.89
C ALA A 225 5.17 -14.54 -17.27
N ASP A 226 4.70 -15.77 -17.42
CA ASP A 226 5.44 -16.94 -16.95
C ASP A 226 6.76 -17.09 -17.73
N ASN A 227 7.82 -17.55 -17.05
CA ASN A 227 9.10 -17.93 -17.65
C ASN A 227 9.87 -16.77 -18.34
N ILE A 228 9.82 -15.56 -17.76
CA ILE A 228 10.65 -14.41 -18.18
C ILE A 228 11.81 -14.19 -17.22
N GLN A 229 12.96 -13.77 -17.77
CA GLN A 229 14.13 -13.39 -16.96
C GLN A 229 13.96 -12.00 -16.37
N GLU A 230 14.62 -11.73 -15.23
CA GLU A 230 14.58 -10.44 -14.53
C GLU A 230 14.89 -9.26 -15.45
N ASP A 231 15.94 -9.36 -16.28
CA ASP A 231 16.31 -8.32 -17.25
C ASP A 231 15.19 -8.01 -18.25
N THR A 232 14.40 -9.02 -18.63
CA THR A 232 13.25 -8.83 -19.53
C THR A 232 12.11 -8.09 -18.83
N VAL A 233 11.85 -8.40 -17.56
CA VAL A 233 10.86 -7.71 -16.73
C VAL A 233 11.23 -6.23 -16.60
N VAL A 234 12.48 -5.94 -16.27
CA VAL A 234 12.98 -4.56 -16.12
C VAL A 234 12.87 -3.79 -17.43
N ALA A 235 13.26 -4.41 -18.56
CA ALA A 235 13.15 -3.79 -19.88
C ALA A 235 11.71 -3.47 -20.27
N GLN A 236 10.78 -4.42 -20.09
CA GLN A 236 9.36 -4.20 -20.36
C GLN A 236 8.76 -3.13 -19.46
N ARG A 237 9.13 -3.10 -18.18
CA ARG A 237 8.69 -2.08 -17.23
C ARG A 237 9.12 -0.68 -17.67
N MET A 238 10.38 -0.51 -18.08
CA MET A 238 10.87 0.76 -18.61
C MET A 238 10.09 1.23 -19.84
N ILE A 239 9.74 0.31 -20.74
CA ILE A 239 8.93 0.62 -21.93
C ILE A 239 7.53 1.08 -21.53
N CYS A 240 6.84 0.34 -20.66
CA CYS A 240 5.50 0.70 -20.19
C CYS A 240 5.49 2.06 -19.48
N ASP A 241 6.49 2.34 -18.65
CA ASP A 241 6.63 3.63 -17.96
C ASP A 241 6.84 4.77 -18.96
N TYR A 242 7.69 4.59 -19.97
CA TYR A 242 7.92 5.59 -21.01
C TYR A 242 6.68 5.85 -21.87
N VAL A 243 5.99 4.80 -22.31
CA VAL A 243 4.73 4.91 -23.07
C VAL A 243 3.66 5.67 -22.27
N SER A 244 3.58 5.39 -20.96
CA SER A 244 2.65 6.06 -20.06
C SER A 244 2.96 7.56 -19.94
N VAL A 245 4.24 7.93 -19.81
CA VAL A 245 4.69 9.33 -19.80
C VAL A 245 4.34 10.05 -21.11
N CYS A 246 4.47 9.37 -22.26
CA CYS A 246 4.06 9.92 -23.56
C CYS A 246 2.53 10.02 -23.72
N GLY A 247 1.74 9.43 -22.82
CA GLY A 247 0.28 9.44 -22.88
C GLY A 247 -0.31 8.48 -23.91
N GLY A 248 0.38 7.37 -24.17
CA GLY A 248 -0.05 6.27 -25.03
C GLY A 248 0.93 5.94 -26.17
N VAL A 249 0.82 4.72 -26.71
CA VAL A 249 1.75 4.17 -27.73
C VAL A 249 1.83 5.04 -28.99
N LEU A 250 0.71 5.64 -29.40
CA LEU A 250 0.64 6.49 -30.60
C LEU A 250 1.32 7.86 -30.43
N LYS A 251 1.62 8.26 -29.19
CA LYS A 251 2.25 9.55 -28.88
C LYS A 251 3.74 9.43 -28.59
N VAL A 252 4.29 8.21 -28.66
CA VAL A 252 5.71 7.97 -28.46
C VAL A 252 6.49 8.54 -29.65
N PRO A 253 7.44 9.47 -29.44
CA PRO A 253 8.20 10.05 -30.54
C PRO A 253 9.14 9.00 -31.16
N LEU A 254 9.08 8.86 -32.49
CA LEU A 254 10.00 8.00 -33.23
C LEU A 254 11.34 8.72 -33.45
N THR A 255 12.23 8.59 -32.47
CA THR A 255 13.58 9.17 -32.56
C THR A 255 14.51 8.30 -33.41
N LYS A 256 15.60 8.89 -33.92
CA LYS A 256 16.59 8.16 -34.74
C LYS A 256 17.26 7.04 -33.94
N GLU A 257 17.43 7.24 -32.65
CA GLU A 257 18.03 6.27 -31.72
C GLU A 257 17.13 5.04 -31.57
N ILE A 258 15.81 5.22 -31.42
CA ILE A 258 14.85 4.11 -31.35
C ILE A 258 14.85 3.32 -32.67
N LEU A 259 14.88 4.02 -33.81
CA LEU A 259 14.93 3.37 -35.12
C LEU A 259 16.23 2.58 -35.33
N ALA A 260 17.37 3.13 -34.92
CA ALA A 260 18.66 2.45 -34.98
C ALA A 260 18.73 1.24 -34.02
N ALA A 261 18.17 1.37 -32.81
CA ALA A 261 18.06 0.28 -31.85
C ALA A 261 17.18 -0.85 -32.42
N ALA A 262 16.03 -0.53 -33.00
CA ALA A 262 15.14 -1.50 -33.63
C ALA A 262 15.82 -2.22 -34.82
N ALA A 263 16.53 -1.47 -35.67
CA ALA A 263 17.26 -2.03 -36.82
C ALA A 263 18.38 -3.00 -36.38
N SER A 264 19.04 -2.72 -35.26
CA SER A 264 20.13 -3.54 -34.73
C SER A 264 19.69 -4.66 -33.77
N ALA A 265 18.43 -4.64 -33.30
CA ALA A 265 17.91 -5.56 -32.28
C ALA A 265 18.14 -7.04 -32.63
N ARG A 266 17.92 -7.44 -33.89
CA ARG A 266 18.14 -8.82 -34.34
C ARG A 266 19.61 -9.23 -34.26
N SER A 267 20.53 -8.33 -34.59
CA SER A 267 21.96 -8.60 -34.50
C SER A 267 22.40 -8.75 -33.04
N GLN A 268 21.96 -7.83 -32.18
CA GLN A 268 22.24 -7.88 -30.74
C GLN A 268 21.69 -9.15 -30.09
N TYR A 269 20.47 -9.58 -30.46
CA TYR A 269 19.90 -10.83 -29.96
C TYR A 269 20.74 -12.05 -30.35
N ARG A 270 21.26 -12.11 -31.58
CA ARG A 270 22.15 -13.21 -32.01
C ARG A 270 23.45 -13.21 -31.21
N LEU A 271 24.05 -12.04 -30.99
CA LEU A 271 25.25 -11.91 -30.16
C LEU A 271 24.99 -12.38 -28.73
N HIS A 272 23.85 -12.04 -28.15
CA HIS A 272 23.44 -12.49 -26.82
C HIS A 272 23.30 -14.03 -26.75
N LEU A 273 22.65 -14.66 -27.74
CA LEU A 273 22.54 -16.12 -27.80
C LEU A 273 23.90 -16.82 -27.91
N ASP A 274 24.82 -16.27 -28.70
CA ASP A 274 26.17 -16.82 -28.84
C ASP A 274 26.99 -16.68 -27.54
N GLN A 275 26.82 -15.57 -26.81
CA GLN A 275 27.43 -15.38 -25.49
C GLN A 275 26.88 -16.38 -24.47
N GLU A 276 25.57 -16.62 -24.44
CA GLU A 276 24.95 -17.58 -23.52
C GLU A 276 25.42 -19.01 -23.79
N LYS A 277 25.54 -19.43 -25.05
CA LYS A 277 26.13 -20.73 -25.41
C LYS A 277 27.56 -20.88 -24.89
N ARG A 278 28.40 -19.85 -25.09
CA ARG A 278 29.79 -19.86 -24.60
C ARG A 278 29.87 -19.93 -23.08
N LYS A 279 28.98 -19.24 -22.35
CA LYS A 279 28.91 -19.32 -20.89
C LYS A 279 28.51 -20.73 -20.43
N GLN A 280 27.53 -21.35 -21.09
CA GLN A 280 27.11 -22.72 -20.77
C GLN A 280 28.23 -23.74 -21.02
N GLU A 281 28.92 -23.64 -22.16
CA GLU A 281 30.09 -24.49 -22.47
C GLU A 281 31.21 -24.31 -21.44
N SER A 282 31.51 -23.06 -21.06
CA SER A 282 32.51 -22.74 -20.04
C SER A 282 32.13 -23.29 -18.67
N ASN A 283 30.87 -23.15 -18.25
CA ASN A 283 30.38 -23.68 -16.97
C ASN A 283 30.40 -25.20 -16.94
N ALA A 284 29.94 -25.87 -18.00
CA ALA A 284 30.01 -27.33 -18.11
C ALA A 284 31.46 -27.85 -18.07
N GLN A 285 32.41 -27.11 -18.65
CA GLN A 285 33.83 -27.46 -18.62
C GLN A 285 34.48 -27.19 -17.26
N ARG A 286 34.00 -26.20 -16.50
CA ARG A 286 34.41 -25.98 -15.11
C ARG A 286 33.88 -27.09 -14.23
N GLU A 287 32.61 -27.47 -14.33
CA GLU A 287 31.99 -28.53 -13.52
C GLU A 287 32.68 -29.89 -13.73
N LYS A 288 33.07 -30.23 -14.97
CA LYS A 288 33.87 -31.43 -15.28
C LYS A 288 35.29 -31.42 -14.71
N ARG A 289 35.79 -30.28 -14.24
CA ARG A 289 37.14 -30.12 -13.68
C ARG A 289 37.17 -30.24 -12.15
N TRP A 290 36.00 -30.23 -11.52
CA TRP A 290 35.81 -30.39 -10.07
C TRP A 290 35.32 -31.80 -9.67
N TYR A 291 35.09 -32.67 -10.66
CA TYR A 291 34.90 -34.12 -10.52
C TYR A 291 36.15 -34.84 -11.06
#